data_AF-A0A090DR95-F1
#
_entry.id   AF-A0A090DR95-F1
#
_cell.length_a   1.000
_cell.length_b   1.000
_cell.length_c   1.000
_cell.angle_alpha   90.00
_cell.angle_beta   90.00
_cell.angle_gamma   90.00
#
_symmetry.space_group_name_H-M   'P 1'
#
loop_
_entity.id
_entity.type
_entity.pdbx_description
1 polymer ?
#
loop_
_entity_poly.entity_id
_entity_poly.type
_entity_poly.pdbx_seq_one_letter_code
_entity_poly.pdbx_strand_id
1 'polypeptide(L)'
;MALSSHADRDAARKDDVIQIRVSAGTKAILSRAARLRGQKLSEFMLDSARKQAEETILDQRIFFLDADAHEKFLDLLDAPNKPTEELRARMTRKPAWER
;
A
#
# COMPACT_ATOMS: atom_id res chain seq x y z
N MET A 1 -34.84 -10.80 1.21
CA MET A 1 -33.99 -11.87 0.64
C MET A 1 -33.33 -11.27 -0.60
N ALA A 2 -32.12 -10.72 -0.46
CA ALA A 2 -30.81 -11.38 -0.46
C ALA A 2 -30.16 -11.18 -1.84
N LEU A 3 -29.19 -10.26 -1.95
CA LEU A 3 -28.17 -10.20 -3.01
C LEU A 3 -27.16 -9.07 -2.70
N SER A 4 -26.23 -9.31 -1.78
CA SER A 4 -24.98 -8.55 -1.64
C SER A 4 -23.88 -9.41 -0.98
N SER A 5 -23.78 -10.69 -1.37
CA SER A 5 -22.84 -11.69 -0.79
C SER A 5 -21.80 -12.21 -1.81
N HIS A 6 -21.58 -11.50 -2.92
CA HIS A 6 -20.60 -11.93 -3.93
C HIS A 6 -19.21 -11.30 -3.75
N ALA A 7 -19.09 -10.04 -3.31
CA ALA A 7 -17.79 -9.39 -3.13
C ALA A 7 -16.94 -9.98 -1.99
N ASP A 8 -17.57 -10.52 -0.95
CA ASP A 8 -16.88 -11.09 0.22
C ASP A 8 -16.43 -12.54 0.00
N ARG A 9 -16.98 -13.24 -1.02
CA ARG A 9 -16.60 -14.63 -1.34
C ARG A 9 -15.35 -14.75 -2.21
N ASP A 10 -15.08 -13.76 -3.06
CA ASP A 10 -13.91 -13.76 -3.93
C ASP A 10 -12.62 -13.50 -3.15
N ALA A 11 -12.68 -12.71 -2.08
CA ALA A 11 -11.51 -12.41 -1.22
C ALA A 11 -10.98 -13.63 -0.44
N ALA A 12 -11.79 -14.67 -0.25
CA ALA A 12 -11.45 -15.83 0.58
C ALA A 12 -10.81 -17.00 -0.20
N ARG A 13 -10.85 -16.98 -1.53
CA ARG A 13 -10.29 -18.06 -2.33
C ARG A 13 -8.85 -17.74 -2.73
N LYS A 14 -7.94 -18.68 -2.44
CA LYS A 14 -6.53 -18.60 -2.88
C LYS A 14 -6.41 -19.01 -4.35
N ASP A 15 -7.18 -18.34 -5.22
CA ASP A 15 -7.32 -18.73 -6.63
C ASP A 15 -6.23 -18.12 -7.51
N ASP A 16 -5.54 -17.07 -7.02
CA ASP A 16 -4.46 -16.40 -7.75
C ASP A 16 -3.10 -17.09 -7.55
N VAL A 17 -2.42 -17.38 -8.66
CA VAL A 17 -1.11 -18.05 -8.69
C VAL A 17 -0.02 -17.08 -9.14
N ILE A 18 1.01 -16.91 -8.30
CA ILE A 18 2.19 -16.11 -8.62
C ILE A 18 3.35 -17.03 -9.02
N GLN A 19 3.80 -16.93 -10.28
CA GLN A 19 4.94 -17.67 -10.80
C GLN A 19 6.18 -16.78 -10.91
N ILE A 20 7.28 -17.16 -10.24
CA ILE A 20 8.53 -16.40 -10.23
C ILE A 20 9.69 -17.30 -10.62
N ARG A 21 10.54 -16.80 -11.53
CA ARG A 21 11.82 -17.44 -11.87
C ARG A 21 12.93 -16.85 -11.01
N VAL A 22 13.77 -17.72 -10.44
CA VAL A 22 14.90 -17.33 -9.59
C VAL A 22 16.11 -18.19 -9.90
N SER A 23 17.31 -17.65 -9.64
CA SER A 23 18.54 -18.43 -9.72
C SER A 23 18.57 -19.54 -8.67
N ALA A 24 19.39 -20.57 -8.89
CA ALA A 24 19.60 -21.63 -7.91
C ALA A 24 20.18 -21.10 -6.58
N GLY A 25 21.10 -20.13 -6.64
CA GLY A 25 21.68 -19.50 -5.46
C GLY A 25 20.64 -18.75 -4.62
N THR A 26 19.79 -17.94 -5.27
CA THR A 26 18.69 -17.23 -4.61
C THR A 26 17.72 -18.20 -3.97
N LYS A 27 17.33 -19.27 -4.68
CA LYS A 27 16.45 -20.31 -4.14
C LYS A 27 17.04 -20.98 -2.90
N ALA A 28 18.35 -21.25 -2.88
CA ALA A 28 19.02 -21.87 -1.75
C ALA A 28 18.98 -20.97 -0.50
N ILE A 29 19.26 -19.67 -0.66
CA ILE A 29 19.20 -18.69 0.43
C ILE A 29 17.78 -18.61 1.00
N LEU A 30 16.77 -18.45 0.14
CA LEU A 30 15.37 -18.35 0.56
C LEU A 30 14.90 -19.64 1.25
N SER A 31 15.29 -20.80 0.73
CA SER A 31 14.95 -22.10 1.35
C SER A 31 15.58 -22.25 2.72
N ARG A 32 16.83 -21.79 2.91
CA ARG A 32 17.48 -21.79 4.22
C ARG A 32 16.76 -20.86 5.20
N ALA A 33 16.38 -19.66 4.76
CA ALA A 33 15.64 -18.72 5.59
C ALA A 33 14.26 -19.28 6.02
N ALA A 34 13.53 -19.91 5.11
CA ALA A 34 12.26 -20.57 5.40
C ALA A 34 12.44 -21.69 6.45
N ARG A 35 13.47 -22.53 6.30
CA ARG A 35 13.81 -23.59 7.27
C ARG A 35 14.10 -23.04 8.65
N LEU A 36 14.84 -21.93 8.75
CA LEU A 36 15.13 -21.29 10.04
C LEU A 36 13.88 -20.77 10.74
N ARG A 37 12.83 -20.43 9.98
CA ARG A 37 11.50 -20.05 10.51
C ARG A 37 10.55 -21.24 10.71
N GLY A 38 10.95 -22.47 10.36
CA GLY A 38 10.08 -23.64 10.43
C GLY A 38 8.92 -23.62 9.43
N GLN A 39 9.03 -22.85 8.34
CA GLN A 39 7.98 -22.66 7.34
C GLN A 39 8.35 -23.28 5.99
N LYS A 40 7.36 -23.54 5.14
CA LYS A 40 7.62 -23.91 3.74
C LYS A 40 8.14 -22.71 2.96
N LEU A 41 8.90 -22.95 1.89
CA LEU A 41 9.44 -21.88 1.03
C LEU A 41 8.32 -20.97 0.49
N SER A 42 7.19 -21.53 0.07
CA SER A 42 6.05 -20.75 -0.45
C SER A 42 5.40 -19.87 0.61
N GLU A 43 5.27 -20.36 1.84
CA GLU A 43 4.71 -19.61 2.97
C GLU A 43 5.64 -18.46 3.35
N PHE A 44 6.94 -18.76 3.51
CA PHE A 44 7.96 -17.76 3.77
C PHE A 44 7.99 -16.65 2.71
N MET A 45 7.89 -17.02 1.43
CA MET A 45 7.89 -16.07 0.31
C MET A 45 6.64 -15.20 0.33
N LEU A 46 5.46 -15.79 0.54
CA LEU A 46 4.20 -15.05 0.57
C LEU A 46 4.17 -14.06 1.74
N ASP A 47 4.55 -14.51 2.94
CA ASP A 47 4.57 -13.66 4.14
C ASP A 47 5.57 -12.52 4.00
N SER A 48 6.77 -12.81 3.46
CA SER A 48 7.80 -11.79 3.24
C SER A 48 7.38 -10.78 2.18
N ALA A 49 6.77 -11.23 1.07
CA ALA A 49 6.29 -10.37 0.01
C ALA A 49 5.14 -9.47 0.49
N ARG A 50 4.19 -10.03 1.26
CA ARG A 50 3.09 -9.26 1.86
C ARG A 50 3.62 -8.17 2.78
N LYS A 51 4.51 -8.53 3.72
CA LYS A 51 5.10 -7.57 4.64
C LYS A 51 5.80 -6.43 3.89
N GLN A 52 6.63 -6.76 2.90
CA GLN A 52 7.33 -5.74 2.11
C GLN A 52 6.36 -4.85 1.32
N ALA A 53 5.29 -5.43 0.77
CA ALA A 53 4.27 -4.67 0.06
C ALA A 53 3.54 -3.71 1.01
N GLU A 54 3.13 -4.17 2.19
CA GLU A 54 2.51 -3.33 3.22
C GLU A 54 3.43 -2.18 3.64
N GLU A 55 4.70 -2.46 3.93
CA GLU A 55 5.70 -1.44 4.24
C GLU A 55 5.83 -0.42 3.11
N THR A 56 5.92 -0.88 1.86
CA THR A 56 6.06 0.00 0.68
C THR A 56 4.83 0.87 0.45
N ILE A 57 3.62 0.34 0.69
CA ILE A 57 2.37 1.10 0.59
C ILE A 57 2.29 2.15 1.70
N LEU A 58 2.73 1.80 2.92
CA LEU A 58 2.69 2.69 4.07
C LEU A 58 3.78 3.76 4.04
N ASP A 59 4.93 3.50 3.40
CA ASP A 59 6.01 4.47 3.20
C ASP A 59 5.53 5.73 2.43
N GLN A 60 4.42 5.64 1.70
CA GLN A 60 3.80 6.78 1.01
C GLN A 60 3.07 7.78 1.95
N ARG A 61 3.07 7.56 3.27
CA ARG A 61 2.31 8.39 4.23
C ARG A 61 3.17 9.15 5.25
N ILE A 62 4.48 8.93 5.27
CA ILE A 62 5.36 9.54 6.27
C ILE A 62 6.16 10.67 5.62
N PHE A 63 5.79 11.90 5.93
CA PHE A 63 6.55 13.09 5.56
C PHE A 63 7.51 13.43 6.69
N PHE A 64 8.81 13.24 6.47
CA PHE A 64 9.82 13.74 7.38
C PHE A 64 10.02 15.23 7.15
N LEU A 65 9.76 16.03 8.20
CA LEU A 65 9.98 17.47 8.20
C LEU A 65 11.14 17.78 9.15
N ASP A 66 12.01 18.70 8.77
CA ASP A 66 12.91 19.35 9.73
C ASP A 66 12.11 20.28 10.65
N ALA A 67 12.76 20.82 11.70
CA ALA A 67 12.09 21.64 12.69
C ALA A 67 11.37 22.85 12.08
N ASP A 68 12.02 23.54 11.14
CA ASP A 68 11.48 24.72 10.47
C ASP A 68 10.27 24.38 9.58
N ALA A 69 10.34 23.26 8.85
CA ALA A 69 9.23 22.80 8.03
C ALA A 69 8.06 22.29 8.88
N HIS A 70 8.34 21.70 10.04
CA HIS A 70 7.34 21.28 11.01
C HIS A 70 6.59 22.48 11.60
N GLU A 71 7.28 23.53 12.04
CA GLU A 71 6.62 24.75 12.55
C GLU A 71 5.74 25.40 11.49
N LYS A 72 6.25 25.59 10.26
CA LYS A 72 5.45 26.12 9.14
C LYS A 72 4.23 25.26 8.82
N PHE A 73 4.36 23.95 8.95
CA PHE A 73 3.25 23.02 8.75
C PHE A 73 2.17 23.21 9.83
N LEU A 74 2.56 23.36 11.10
CA LEU A 74 1.62 23.65 12.19
C LEU A 74 0.91 25.00 11.99
N ASP A 75 1.65 26.06 11.62
CA ASP A 75 1.06 27.38 11.35
C ASP A 75 -0.02 27.33 10.26
N LEU A 76 0.22 26.53 9.20
CA LEU A 76 -0.73 26.32 8.11
C LEU A 76 -1.96 25.51 8.52
N LEU A 77 -1.83 24.62 9.52
CA LEU A 77 -2.96 23.86 10.06
C LEU A 77 -3.83 24.71 11.00
N ASP A 78 -3.21 25.54 11.83
CA ASP A 78 -3.91 26.40 12.80
C ASP A 78 -4.59 27.59 12.10
N ALA A 79 -4.02 28.09 11.02
CA ALA A 79 -4.59 29.16 10.20
C ALA A 79 -4.67 28.75 8.73
N PRO A 80 -5.66 27.89 8.35
CA PRO A 80 -5.76 27.41 6.99
C PRO A 80 -6.05 28.56 6.02
N ASN A 81 -5.24 28.65 4.97
CA ASN A 81 -5.42 29.64 3.93
C ASN A 81 -6.79 29.47 3.25
N LYS A 82 -7.47 30.59 3.00
CA LYS A 82 -8.71 30.57 2.23
C LYS A 82 -8.42 30.07 0.81
N PRO A 83 -9.27 29.20 0.24
CA PRO A 83 -9.10 28.73 -1.14
C PRO A 83 -8.98 29.90 -2.10
N THR A 84 -7.98 29.86 -2.98
CA THR A 84 -7.86 30.81 -4.09
C THR A 84 -9.02 30.62 -5.07
N GLU A 85 -9.31 31.64 -5.88
CA GLU A 85 -10.37 31.56 -6.89
C GLU A 85 -10.12 30.41 -7.89
N GLU A 86 -8.85 30.18 -8.26
CA GLU A 86 -8.45 29.05 -9.12
C GLU A 86 -8.71 27.68 -8.46
N LEU A 87 -8.42 27.55 -7.16
CA LEU A 87 -8.69 26.31 -6.43
C LEU A 87 -10.20 26.05 -6.36
N ARG A 88 -11.00 27.08 -6.10
CA ARG A 88 -12.47 26.98 -6.10
C ARG A 88 -13.01 26.52 -7.45
N ALA A 89 -12.53 27.11 -8.56
CA ALA A 89 -12.92 26.73 -9.90
C ALA A 89 -12.56 25.28 -10.25
N ARG A 90 -11.45 24.75 -9.69
CA ARG A 90 -11.04 23.34 -9.89
C ARG A 90 -11.88 22.38 -9.05
N MET A 91 -12.23 22.72 -7.82
CA MET A 91 -13.03 21.87 -6.93
C MET A 91 -14.48 21.70 -7.40
N THR A 92 -15.01 22.63 -8.19
CA THR A 92 -16.39 22.56 -8.74
C THR A 92 -16.47 21.85 -10.09
N ARG A 93 -15.33 21.50 -10.69
CA ARG A 93 -15.30 20.82 -12.00
C ARG A 93 -15.67 19.35 -11.83
N LYS A 94 -16.56 18.83 -12.68
CA LYS A 94 -16.84 17.40 -12.76
C LYS A 94 -15.55 16.62 -13.03
N PRO A 95 -15.21 15.61 -12.21
CA PRO A 95 -14.00 14.83 -12.39
C PRO A 95 -14.07 14.04 -13.71
N ALA A 96 -12.91 13.79 -14.31
CA ALA A 96 -12.82 13.23 -15.67
C ALA A 96 -13.36 11.79 -15.81
N TRP A 97 -13.49 11.06 -14.70
CA TRP A 97 -13.99 9.68 -14.64
C TRP A 97 -15.50 9.58 -14.40
N GLU A 98 -16.22 10.70 -14.26
CA GLU A 98 -17.70 10.75 -14.23
C GLU A 98 -18.31 10.99 -15.64
N ARG A 99 -17.53 10.81 -16.70
CA ARG A 99 -18.00 10.82 -18.09
C ARG A 99 -18.14 9.42 -18.65
#